data_AF-A0A7C6YR96-F1
#
_entry.id   AF-A0A7C6YR96-F1
#
_cell.length_a   1.000
_cell.length_b   1.000
_cell.length_c   1.000
_cell.angle_alpha   90.00
_cell.angle_beta   90.00
_cell.angle_gamma   90.00
#
_symmetry.space_group_name_H-M   'P 1'
#
loop_
_entity.id
_entity.type
_entity.pdbx_description
1 polymer ?
#
loop_
_entity_poly.entity_id
_entity_poly.type
_entity_poly.pdbx_seq_one_letter_code
_entity_poly.pdbx_strand_id
1 'polypeptide(L)'
;FKNERLDELLEAGLRTVDMEERRELYFEAEQILLDEAPWIFLFWRPQAEAAHPSVQGYKILPANLGGFNVNRFEYIWLDDSIR
;
A
#
# COMPACT_ATOMS: atom_id res chain seq x y z
N PHE A 1 -22.69 -0.73 -1.74
CA PHE A 1 -22.69 -1.19 -0.34
C PHE A 1 -22.92 0.03 0.55
N LYS A 2 -23.67 -0.11 1.65
CA LYS A 2 -23.98 0.99 2.57
C LYS A 2 -24.04 0.42 3.98
N ASN A 3 -23.19 0.91 4.87
CA ASN A 3 -23.16 0.55 6.28
C ASN A 3 -22.82 1.81 7.08
N GLU A 4 -23.77 2.31 7.86
CA GLU A 4 -23.64 3.59 8.58
C GLU A 4 -22.51 3.56 9.60
N ARG A 5 -22.30 2.41 10.27
CA ARG A 5 -21.20 2.23 11.22
C ARG A 5 -19.84 2.26 10.52
N LEU A 6 -19.73 1.62 9.36
CA LEU A 6 -18.50 1.68 8.55
C LEU A 6 -18.19 3.12 8.13
N ASP A 7 -19.20 3.85 7.66
CA ASP A 7 -19.04 5.25 7.25
C ASP A 7 -18.55 6.12 8.42
N GLU A 8 -19.12 5.96 9.61
CA GLU A 8 -18.68 6.64 10.84
C GLU A 8 -17.21 6.34 11.20
N LEU A 9 -16.81 5.07 11.15
CA LEU A 9 -15.46 4.63 11.48
C LEU A 9 -14.43 5.21 10.51
N LEU A 10 -14.74 5.21 9.21
CA LEU A 10 -13.86 5.79 8.18
C LEU A 10 -13.75 7.30 8.34
N GLU A 11 -14.85 8.00 8.62
CA GLU A 11 -14.82 9.44 8.91
C GLU A 11 -14.01 9.79 10.16
N ALA A 12 -14.14 9.00 11.23
CA ALA A 12 -13.36 9.18 12.45
C ALA A 12 -11.87 8.92 12.17
N GLY A 13 -11.53 7.81 11.50
CA GLY A 13 -10.16 7.44 11.16
C GLY A 13 -9.46 8.49 10.28
N LEU A 14 -10.19 9.24 9.45
CA LEU A 14 -9.66 10.36 8.68
C LEU A 14 -9.30 11.58 9.54
N ARG A 15 -10.00 11.78 10.66
CA ARG A 15 -9.83 12.94 11.56
C ARG A 15 -8.87 12.66 12.73
N THR A 16 -8.63 11.39 13.06
CA THR A 16 -7.76 11.00 14.19
C THR A 16 -6.28 11.16 13.87
N VAL A 17 -5.58 11.95 14.69
CA VAL A 17 -4.14 12.19 14.56
C VAL A 17 -3.33 11.11 15.26
N ASP A 18 -3.77 10.65 16.44
CA ASP A 18 -3.08 9.58 17.16
C ASP A 18 -3.02 8.31 16.30
N MET A 19 -1.84 7.70 16.24
CA MET A 19 -1.62 6.56 15.36
C MET A 19 -2.28 5.28 15.88
N GLU A 20 -2.31 5.09 17.19
CA GLU A 20 -2.85 3.87 17.79
C GLU A 20 -4.38 3.90 17.76
N GLU A 21 -4.98 5.03 18.15
CA GLU A 21 -6.42 5.24 18.07
C GLU A 21 -6.93 5.09 16.62
N ARG A 22 -6.21 5.66 15.64
CA ARG A 22 -6.55 5.51 14.23
C ARG A 22 -6.42 4.07 13.75
N ARG A 23 -5.45 3.32 14.26
CA ARG A 23 -5.27 1.89 13.94
C ARG A 23 -6.48 1.08 14.45
N GLU A 24 -6.94 1.35 15.66
CA GLU A 24 -8.10 0.67 16.24
C GLU A 24 -9.38 0.93 15.42
N LEU A 25 -9.62 2.18 15.00
CA LEU A 25 -10.76 2.55 14.16
C LEU A 25 -10.77 1.79 12.81
N TYR A 26 -9.62 1.73 12.12
CA TYR A 26 -9.52 1.01 10.85
C TYR A 26 -9.61 -0.51 11.03
N PHE A 27 -9.15 -1.05 12.16
CA PHE A 27 -9.29 -2.47 12.45
C PHE A 27 -10.76 -2.88 12.61
N GLU A 28 -11.58 -2.06 13.29
CA GLU A 28 -13.02 -2.29 13.38
C GLU A 28 -13.70 -2.18 12.01
N ALA A 29 -13.30 -1.19 11.19
CA ALA A 29 -13.80 -1.04 9.83
C ALA A 29 -13.49 -2.25 8.94
N GLU A 30 -12.26 -2.78 9.02
CA GLU A 30 -11.85 -4.00 8.32
C GLU A 30 -12.67 -5.22 8.76
N GLN A 31 -12.95 -5.36 10.06
CA GLN A 31 -13.77 -6.45 10.57
C GLN A 31 -15.18 -6.43 9.97
N ILE A 32 -15.83 -5.26 9.87
CA ILE A 32 -17.14 -5.12 9.21
C ILE A 32 -17.08 -5.57 7.75
N LEU A 33 -16.03 -5.15 7.02
CA LEU A 33 -15.85 -5.54 5.62
C LEU A 33 -15.64 -7.05 5.45
N LEU A 34 -14.96 -7.69 6.39
CA LEU A 34 -14.78 -9.14 6.39
C LEU A 34 -16.08 -9.89 6.71
N ASP A 35 -16.84 -9.41 7.69
CA ASP A 35 -18.07 -10.06 8.15
C ASP A 35 -19.22 -9.92 7.16
N GLU A 36 -19.39 -8.74 6.57
CA GLU A 36 -20.46 -8.50 5.57
C GLU A 36 -20.06 -8.94 4.16
N ALA A 37 -18.76 -9.17 3.93
CA ALA A 37 -18.17 -9.61 2.67
C ALA A 37 -18.76 -8.92 1.41
N PRO A 38 -18.90 -7.58 1.39
CA PRO A 38 -19.43 -6.89 0.21
C PRO A 38 -18.47 -6.97 -0.99
N TRP A 39 -17.20 -7.30 -0.73
CA TRP A 39 -16.18 -7.62 -1.70
C TRP A 39 -15.44 -8.88 -1.24
N ILE A 40 -15.22 -9.83 -2.16
CA ILE A 40 -14.34 -10.99 -1.93
C ILE A 40 -12.87 -10.61 -2.20
N PHE A 41 -12.09 -10.39 -1.14
CA PHE A 41 -10.67 -10.13 -1.24
C PHE A 41 -9.91 -11.44 -1.50
N LEU A 42 -9.24 -11.55 -2.64
CA LEU A 42 -8.59 -12.80 -3.05
C LEU A 42 -7.14 -12.91 -2.58
N PHE A 43 -6.33 -11.89 -2.85
CA PHE A 43 -4.91 -11.87 -2.47
C PHE A 43 -4.28 -10.49 -2.70
N TRP A 44 -3.16 -10.25 -2.03
CA TRP A 44 -2.22 -9.19 -2.40
C TRP A 44 -1.23 -9.72 -3.44
N ARG A 45 -1.07 -9.00 -4.56
CA ARG A 45 -0.21 -9.44 -5.67
C ARG A 45 1.27 -9.28 -5.28
N PRO A 46 2.11 -10.33 -5.37
CA PRO A 46 3.55 -10.13 -5.30
C PRO A 46 4.00 -9.33 -6.53
N GLN A 47 4.97 -8.44 -6.32
CA GLN A 47 5.57 -7.63 -7.37
C GLN A 47 6.98 -8.15 -7.65
N ALA A 48 7.23 -8.57 -8.88
CA ALA A 48 8.53 -9.04 -9.34
C ALA A 48 9.12 -8.00 -10.30
N GLU A 49 10.36 -7.59 -10.02
CA GLU A 49 11.05 -6.54 -10.77
C GLU A 49 12.47 -7.00 -11.09
N ALA A 50 12.96 -6.65 -12.28
CA ALA A 50 14.31 -6.93 -12.72
C ALA A 50 14.99 -5.64 -13.17
N ALA A 51 16.26 -5.49 -12.82
CA ALA A 51 17.09 -4.39 -13.25
C ALA A 51 18.41 -4.94 -13.81
N HIS A 52 18.96 -4.26 -14.81
CA HIS A 52 20.29 -4.59 -15.33
C HIS A 52 21.35 -4.36 -14.23
N PRO A 53 22.45 -5.14 -14.14
CA PRO A 53 23.48 -4.95 -13.10
C PRO A 53 24.10 -3.55 -13.07
N SER A 54 24.11 -2.83 -14.20
CA SER A 54 24.59 -1.45 -14.24
C SER A 54 23.64 -0.45 -13.58
N VAL A 55 22.38 -0.82 -13.31
CA VAL A 55 21.40 0.06 -12.67
C VAL A 55 21.64 0.02 -11.16
N GLN A 56 22.03 1.16 -10.62
CA GLN A 56 22.31 1.33 -9.20
C GLN A 56 21.31 2.29 -8.55
N GLY A 57 21.12 2.17 -7.24
CA GLY A 57 20.21 3.03 -6.47
C GLY A 57 18.72 2.68 -6.55
N TYR A 58 18.35 1.70 -7.37
CA TYR A 58 16.98 1.18 -7.46
C TYR A 58 16.53 0.52 -6.16
N LYS A 59 15.37 0.89 -5.60
CA LYS A 59 14.83 0.31 -4.37
C LYS A 59 13.37 -0.08 -4.52
N ILE A 60 13.01 -1.31 -4.20
CA ILE A 60 11.61 -1.72 -4.21
C ILE A 60 10.89 -1.04 -3.03
N LEU A 61 10.03 -0.07 -3.32
CA LEU A 61 9.19 0.55 -2.28
C LEU A 61 8.09 -0.43 -1.81
N PRO A 62 7.91 -0.61 -0.50
CA PRO A 62 6.82 -1.42 0.02
C PRO A 62 5.46 -0.76 -0.24
N ALA A 63 4.41 -1.58 -0.31
CA ALA A 63 3.00 -1.16 -0.39
C ALA A 63 2.55 -0.45 -1.68
N ASN A 64 3.18 -0.70 -2.83
CA ASN A 64 2.78 -0.04 -4.06
C ASN A 64 1.52 -0.65 -4.71
N LEU A 65 0.55 0.22 -5.03
CA LEU A 65 -0.76 -0.09 -5.60
C LEU A 65 -0.71 0.04 -7.12
N GLY A 66 -0.27 -0.99 -7.87
CA GLY A 66 -0.51 -1.00 -9.32
C GLY A 66 0.53 -1.59 -10.26
N GLY A 67 1.50 -2.36 -9.77
CA GLY A 67 2.34 -3.20 -10.63
C GLY A 67 3.53 -2.50 -11.31
N PHE A 68 3.86 -1.26 -10.93
CA PHE A 68 5.11 -0.60 -11.29
C PHE A 68 5.67 0.12 -10.07
N ASN A 69 6.95 -0.06 -9.73
CA ASN A 69 7.59 0.71 -8.66
C ASN A 69 7.67 2.18 -9.05
N VAL A 70 7.09 3.09 -8.26
CA VAL A 70 7.26 4.53 -8.46
C VAL A 70 8.59 5.02 -7.89
N ASN A 71 9.67 4.28 -8.19
CA ASN A 71 11.01 4.72 -7.84
C ASN A 71 11.24 6.12 -8.40
N ARG A 72 11.81 6.99 -7.58
CA ARG A 72 12.24 8.30 -8.06
C ARG A 72 13.52 8.11 -8.85
N PHE A 73 13.45 8.35 -10.16
CA PHE A 73 14.61 8.24 -11.06
C PHE A 73 15.78 9.15 -10.68
N GLU A 74 15.53 10.18 -9.88
CA GLU A 74 16.57 11.06 -9.31
C GLU A 74 17.61 10.33 -8.43
N TYR A 75 17.29 9.14 -7.91
CA TYR A 75 18.19 8.33 -7.11
C TYR A 75 18.75 7.11 -7.88
N ILE A 76 18.50 7.02 -9.18
CA ILE A 76 18.93 5.90 -10.02
C ILE A 76 20.03 6.40 -10.96
N TRP A 77 21.13 5.65 -11.03
CA TRP A 77 22.23 5.95 -11.95
C TRP A 77 22.73 4.67 -12.63
N LEU A 78 23.51 4.87 -13.70
CA LEU A 78 24.18 3.78 -14.39
C LEU A 78 25.65 3.74 -13.97
N ASP A 79 26.11 2.54 -13.61
CA ASP A 79 27.52 2.25 -13.43
C ASP A 79 28.14 1.88 -14.79
N ASP A 80 28.95 2.80 -15.33
CA ASP A 80 29.64 2.63 -16.61
C ASP A 80 30.83 1.67 -16.52
N SER A 81 31.24 1.21 -15.33
CA SER A 81 32.35 0.26 -15.17
C SER A 81 32.03 -1.17 -15.64
N ILE A 82 30.76 -1.46 -15.91
CA ILE A 82 30.23 -2.78 -16.31
C ILE A 82 30.05 -2.87 -17.84
N ARG A 83 30.56 -1.91 -18.61
CA ARG A 83 30.52 -1.91 -20.09
C ARG A 83 31.72 -2.58 -20.73
#